data_AF-A0A497TK06-F1
#
_entry.id   AF-A0A497TK06-F1
#
_cell.length_a   1.000
_cell.length_b   1.000
_cell.length_c   1.000
_cell.angle_alpha   90.00
_cell.angle_beta   90.00
_cell.angle_gamma   90.00
#
_symmetry.space_group_name_H-M   'P 1'
#
loop_
_entity.id
_entity.type
_entity.pdbx_description
1 polymer ?
#
loop_
_entity_poly.entity_id
_entity_poly.type
_entity_poly.pdbx_seq_one_letter_code
_entity_poly.pdbx_strand_id
1 'polypeptide(L)'
;MALLRPESLTMSTVGLPRAALSAVGIQKVKPVPWARKKLVVLRNQPYTVVSPHKGQIETRIHFAEIASKHKGEKGFKDGLPIIAYYIREEMRGYSAPSRLPKKRYPSKERRTIHTVEELRSLLK
;
A
#
# COMPACT_ATOMS: atom_id res chain seq x y z
N MET A 1 -0.35 4.93 22.72
CA MET A 1 -0.49 5.54 21.37
C MET A 1 -0.23 7.03 21.51
N ALA A 2 0.93 7.52 21.08
CA ALA A 2 1.16 8.95 21.02
C ALA A 2 0.44 9.48 19.77
N LEU A 3 -0.57 10.34 19.97
CA LEU A 3 -1.14 11.14 18.89
C LEU A 3 -0.04 12.11 18.43
N LEU A 4 0.58 11.81 17.29
CA LEU A 4 1.49 12.74 16.64
C LEU A 4 0.71 14.01 16.34
N ARG A 5 1.18 15.14 16.87
CA ARG A 5 0.54 16.42 16.63
C ARG A 5 0.64 16.73 15.13
N PRO A 6 -0.43 17.27 14.50
CA PRO A 6 -0.43 17.57 13.08
C PRO A 6 0.76 18.42 12.66
N GLU A 7 1.21 19.36 13.52
CA GLU A 7 2.34 20.25 13.22
C GLU A 7 3.67 19.50 13.08
N SER A 8 3.92 18.49 13.92
CA SER A 8 5.12 17.65 13.88
C SER A 8 5.18 16.79 12.61
N LEU A 9 4.00 16.36 12.14
CA LEU A 9 3.83 15.55 10.96
C LEU A 9 3.99 16.38 9.69
N THR A 10 3.52 17.63 9.66
CA THR A 10 3.82 18.55 8.53
C THR A 10 5.29 18.90 8.47
N MET A 11 5.96 19.26 9.57
CA MET A 11 7.39 19.62 9.52
C MET A 11 8.31 18.49 9.06
N SER A 12 8.00 17.24 9.41
CA SER A 12 8.80 16.06 9.01
C SER A 12 8.48 15.54 7.61
N THR A 13 7.40 16.00 6.98
CA THR A 13 6.93 15.47 5.67
C THR A 13 6.89 16.52 4.56
N VAL A 14 7.05 17.81 4.89
CA VAL A 14 7.18 18.89 3.92
C VAL A 14 8.50 18.72 3.15
N GLY A 15 8.40 18.58 1.83
CA GLY A 15 9.55 18.43 0.92
C GLY A 15 9.91 16.99 0.55
N LEU A 16 9.49 15.98 1.32
CA LEU A 16 9.77 14.59 0.98
C LEU A 16 8.95 14.12 -0.24
N PRO A 17 9.56 13.40 -1.20
CA PRO A 17 8.82 12.79 -2.29
C PRO A 17 7.83 11.76 -1.74
N ARG A 18 6.67 11.61 -2.40
CA ARG A 18 5.57 10.75 -1.95
C ARG A 18 6.00 9.30 -1.66
N ALA A 19 6.99 8.80 -2.40
CA ALA A 19 7.56 7.47 -2.19
C ALA A 19 8.32 7.37 -0.85
N ALA A 20 9.10 8.38 -0.49
CA ALA A 20 9.83 8.42 0.78
C ALA A 20 8.89 8.48 2.00
N LEU A 21 7.77 9.21 1.88
CA LEU A 21 6.76 9.27 2.95
C LEU A 21 6.19 7.90 3.32
N SER A 22 6.09 7.00 2.32
CA SER A 22 5.63 5.63 2.54
C SER A 22 6.59 4.83 3.41
N ALA A 23 7.90 5.02 3.28
CA ALA A 23 8.87 4.32 4.11
C ALA A 23 8.72 4.67 5.61
N VAL A 24 8.24 5.88 5.91
CA VAL A 24 7.97 6.36 7.28
C VAL A 24 6.56 6.00 7.75
N GLY A 25 5.80 5.20 6.97
CA GLY A 25 4.44 4.77 7.31
C GLY A 25 3.38 5.87 7.17
N ILE A 26 3.69 6.98 6.48
CA ILE A 26 2.77 8.10 6.27
C ILE A 26 2.29 8.11 4.82
N GLN A 27 0.98 8.20 4.63
CA GLN A 27 0.37 8.37 3.32
C GLN A 27 -0.17 9.79 3.14
N LYS A 28 0.41 10.51 2.18
CA LYS A 28 -0.10 11.80 1.68
C LYS A 28 -1.23 11.57 0.67
N VAL A 29 -2.45 12.00 1.00
CA VAL A 29 -3.65 11.82 0.16
C VAL A 29 -4.08 13.17 -0.41
N LYS A 30 -4.22 13.23 -1.74
CA LYS A 30 -4.80 14.40 -2.40
C LYS A 30 -6.30 14.50 -2.05
N PRO A 31 -6.84 15.71 -1.82
CA PRO A 31 -8.26 15.86 -1.54
C PRO A 31 -9.09 15.37 -2.72
N VAL A 32 -10.19 14.69 -2.41
CA VAL A 32 -11.15 14.25 -3.43
C VAL A 32 -11.87 15.45 -4.07
N PRO A 33 -12.31 15.35 -5.34
CA PRO A 33 -12.96 16.46 -6.04
C PRO A 33 -14.16 17.07 -5.30
N TRP A 34 -14.91 16.27 -4.55
CA TRP A 34 -16.08 16.70 -3.78
C TRP A 34 -15.77 17.12 -2.33
N ALA A 35 -14.50 17.12 -1.90
CA ALA A 35 -14.15 17.59 -0.55
C ALA A 35 -14.32 19.10 -0.44
N ARG A 36 -15.14 19.54 0.53
CA ARG A 36 -15.39 20.97 0.85
C ARG A 36 -14.11 21.71 1.26
N LYS A 37 -13.18 21.02 1.93
CA LYS A 37 -11.84 21.53 2.25
C LYS A 37 -10.81 20.81 1.39
N LYS A 38 -10.09 21.59 0.57
CA LYS A 38 -9.01 21.09 -0.31
C LYS A 38 -7.68 20.93 0.43
N LEU A 39 -7.74 20.40 1.65
CA LEU A 39 -6.56 20.14 2.45
C LEU A 39 -5.98 18.78 2.08
N VAL A 40 -4.64 18.73 2.03
CA VAL A 40 -3.94 17.46 1.93
C VAL A 40 -4.11 16.72 3.24
N VAL A 41 -4.62 15.49 3.17
CA VAL A 41 -4.83 14.65 4.36
C VAL A 41 -3.63 13.72 4.51
N LEU A 42 -3.06 13.70 5.70
CA LEU A 42 -2.05 12.72 6.11
C LEU A 42 -2.77 11.60 6.86
N ARG A 43 -2.51 10.35 6.48
CA ARG A 43 -3.08 9.18 7.16
C ARG A 43 -2.02 8.10 7.33
N ASN A 44 -2.24 7.19 8.27
CA ASN A 44 -1.39 6.01 8.43
C ASN A 44 -1.44 5.18 7.14
N GLN A 45 -0.26 4.72 6.72
CA GLN A 45 -0.16 3.80 5.60
C GLN A 45 -0.74 2.44 6.01
N PRO A 46 -1.46 1.73 5.13
CA PRO A 46 -1.88 0.36 5.42
C PRO A 46 -0.67 -0.52 5.71
N TYR A 47 -0.77 -1.34 6.76
CA TYR A 47 0.30 -2.22 7.23
C TYR A 47 0.87 -3.13 6.13
N THR A 48 0.04 -3.51 5.16
CA THR A 48 0.41 -4.34 4.02
C THR A 48 1.46 -3.71 3.10
N VAL A 49 1.71 -2.40 3.21
CA VAL A 49 2.80 -1.76 2.47
C VAL A 49 4.14 -2.02 3.16
N VAL A 50 4.17 -1.94 4.49
CA VAL A 50 5.38 -2.09 5.32
C VAL A 50 5.70 -3.57 5.58
N SER A 51 4.69 -4.39 5.83
CA SER A 51 4.83 -5.83 6.11
C SER A 51 3.84 -6.63 5.24
N PRO A 52 4.12 -6.78 3.93
CA PRO A 52 3.30 -7.61 3.05
C PRO A 52 3.53 -9.10 3.33
N HIS A 53 2.47 -9.90 3.20
CA HIS A 53 2.63 -11.36 3.21
C HIS A 53 3.09 -11.87 1.82
N LYS A 54 3.60 -13.11 1.74
CA LYS A 54 4.15 -13.69 0.49
C LYS A 54 3.24 -13.53 -0.73
N GLY A 55 1.97 -13.94 -0.65
CA GLY A 55 1.02 -13.74 -1.76
C GLY A 55 0.80 -12.29 -2.22
N GLN A 56 0.93 -11.29 -1.33
CA GLN A 56 0.88 -9.88 -1.72
C GLN A 56 2.14 -9.48 -2.49
N ILE A 57 3.31 -9.99 -2.10
CA ILE A 57 4.57 -9.76 -2.81
C ILE A 57 4.50 -10.38 -4.21
N GLU A 58 4.08 -11.64 -4.32
CA GLU A 58 3.92 -12.35 -5.60
C GLU A 58 3.00 -11.59 -6.56
N THR A 59 1.86 -11.12 -6.07
CA THR A 59 0.92 -10.31 -6.88
C THR A 59 1.57 -9.01 -7.38
N ARG A 60 2.37 -8.35 -6.54
CA ARG A 60 3.07 -7.11 -6.93
C ARG A 60 4.16 -7.38 -7.97
N ILE A 61 4.89 -8.49 -7.84
CA ILE A 61 5.90 -8.91 -8.81
C ILE A 61 5.22 -9.19 -10.15
N HIS A 62 4.17 -10.01 -10.17
CA HIS A 62 3.47 -10.35 -11.40
C HIS A 62 2.91 -9.10 -12.11
N PHE A 63 2.32 -8.17 -11.35
CA PHE A 63 1.88 -6.88 -11.87
C PHE A 63 3.03 -6.08 -12.51
N ALA A 64 4.19 -6.03 -11.85
CA ALA A 64 5.36 -5.32 -12.34
C ALA A 64 5.99 -5.98 -13.58
N GLU A 65 5.97 -7.31 -13.65
CA GLU A 65 6.42 -8.07 -14.82
C GLU A 65 5.55 -7.76 -16.04
N ILE A 66 4.22 -7.79 -15.91
CA ILE A 66 3.30 -7.40 -16.99
C ILE A 66 3.59 -5.97 -17.45
N ALA A 67 3.73 -5.04 -16.50
CA ALA A 67 4.05 -3.65 -16.82
C ALA A 67 5.40 -3.50 -17.55
N SER A 68 6.38 -4.33 -17.21
CA SER A 68 7.73 -4.28 -17.77
C SER A 68 7.77 -4.92 -19.17
N LYS A 69 7.00 -5.98 -19.38
CA LYS A 69 6.84 -6.66 -20.68
C LYS A 69 6.29 -5.72 -21.75
N HIS A 70 5.36 -4.84 -21.39
CA HIS A 70 4.75 -3.86 -22.30
C HIS A 70 5.39 -2.46 -22.21
N LYS A 71 6.60 -2.36 -21.65
CA LYS A 71 7.31 -1.10 -21.53
C LYS A 71 7.70 -0.59 -22.91
N GLY A 72 7.29 0.64 -23.24
CA GLY A 72 7.59 1.29 -24.51
C GLY A 72 6.38 1.40 -25.44
N GLU A 73 5.33 0.61 -25.19
CA GLU A 73 4.05 0.80 -25.84
C GLU A 73 3.41 2.12 -25.36
N LYS A 74 2.80 2.86 -26.28
CA LYS A 74 2.21 4.18 -26.04
C LYS A 74 0.78 4.23 -26.53
N GLY A 75 0.02 5.17 -25.99
CA GLY A 75 -1.36 5.42 -26.38
C GLY A 75 -2.37 4.79 -25.43
N PHE A 76 -3.61 4.71 -25.92
CA PHE A 76 -4.76 4.24 -25.17
C PHE A 76 -5.43 3.09 -25.91
N LYS A 77 -5.94 2.13 -25.13
CA LYS A 77 -6.75 1.02 -25.62
C LYS A 77 -7.92 0.82 -24.65
N ASP A 78 -9.14 0.71 -25.18
CA ASP A 78 -10.38 0.69 -24.40
C ASP A 78 -10.50 1.86 -23.40
N GLY A 79 -10.02 3.05 -23.77
CA GLY A 79 -10.03 4.22 -22.88
C GLY A 79 -9.05 4.15 -21.71
N LEU A 80 -8.23 3.09 -21.61
CA LEU A 80 -7.18 2.94 -20.61
C LEU A 80 -5.81 3.23 -21.23
N PRO A 81 -4.84 3.78 -20.46
CA PRO A 81 -3.45 3.76 -20.88
C PRO A 81 -3.03 2.33 -21.24
N ILE A 82 -2.25 2.16 -22.31
CA ILE A 82 -1.99 0.84 -22.88
C ILE A 82 -1.41 -0.18 -21.89
N ILE A 83 -0.52 0.25 -20.98
CA ILE A 83 0.00 -0.62 -19.91
C ILE A 83 -1.11 -1.04 -18.94
N ALA A 84 -2.01 -0.12 -18.59
CA ALA A 84 -3.14 -0.44 -17.71
C ALA A 84 -4.13 -1.41 -18.38
N TYR A 85 -4.30 -1.31 -19.69
CA TYR A 85 -5.07 -2.29 -20.48
C TYR A 85 -4.44 -3.70 -20.34
N TYR A 86 -3.14 -3.87 -20.60
CA TYR A 86 -2.52 -5.19 -20.51
C TYR A 86 -2.52 -5.76 -19.10
N ILE A 87 -2.29 -4.91 -18.10
CA ILE A 87 -2.42 -5.30 -16.70
C ILE A 87 -3.84 -5.82 -16.43
N ARG A 88 -4.89 -5.14 -16.91
CA ARG A 88 -6.28 -5.59 -16.73
C ARG A 88 -6.51 -6.97 -17.34
N GLU A 89 -6.03 -7.19 -18.57
CA GLU A 89 -6.23 -8.44 -19.30
C GLU A 89 -5.40 -9.59 -18.71
N GLU A 90 -4.10 -9.39 -18.49
CA GLU A 90 -3.18 -10.45 -18.04
C GLU A 90 -3.34 -10.77 -16.54
N MET A 91 -3.78 -9.82 -15.71
CA MET A 91 -4.12 -10.10 -14.31
C MET A 91 -5.43 -10.88 -14.16
N ARG A 92 -6.25 -10.99 -15.21
CA ARG A 92 -7.57 -11.60 -15.10
C ARG A 92 -7.41 -13.10 -14.81
N GLY A 93 -7.92 -13.53 -13.66
CA GLY A 93 -7.83 -14.93 -13.22
C GLY A 93 -6.51 -15.29 -12.51
N TYR A 94 -5.55 -14.37 -12.44
CA TYR A 94 -4.33 -14.61 -11.67
C TYR A 94 -4.65 -14.77 -10.17
N SER A 95 -4.11 -15.83 -9.57
CA SER A 95 -4.13 -16.04 -8.12
C SER A 95 -2.73 -16.35 -7.64
N ALA A 96 -2.25 -15.58 -6.67
CA ALA A 96 -0.93 -15.76 -6.09
C ALA A 96 -0.78 -17.18 -5.49
N PRO A 97 0.33 -17.89 -5.76
CA PRO A 97 0.59 -19.24 -5.23
C PRO A 97 0.55 -19.29 -3.69
N SER A 98 1.18 -18.33 -3.03
CA SER A 98 1.25 -18.22 -1.57
C SER A 98 0.10 -17.38 -1.01
N ARG A 99 -1.08 -17.42 -1.64
CA ARG A 99 -2.27 -16.70 -1.16
C ARG A 99 -2.73 -17.28 0.17
N LEU A 100 -2.84 -16.41 1.18
CA LEU A 100 -3.43 -16.81 2.45
C LEU A 100 -4.95 -17.05 2.31
N PRO A 101 -5.49 -18.10 2.98
CA PRO A 101 -6.93 -18.27 3.10
C PRO A 101 -7.52 -17.14 3.94
N LYS A 102 -8.73 -16.68 3.60
CA LYS A 102 -9.38 -15.52 4.23
C LYS A 102 -9.49 -15.61 5.76
N LYS A 103 -9.52 -16.81 6.33
CA LYS A 103 -9.58 -17.05 7.78
C LYS A 103 -8.26 -16.72 8.50
N ARG A 104 -7.13 -16.90 7.82
CA ARG A 104 -5.77 -16.66 8.35
C ARG A 104 -5.23 -15.28 8.01
N TYR A 105 -6.11 -14.33 7.65
CA TYR A 105 -5.66 -12.96 7.48
C TYR A 105 -5.30 -12.39 8.85
N PRO A 106 -4.14 -11.70 8.99
CA PRO A 106 -3.70 -11.17 10.27
C PRO A 106 -4.78 -10.34 10.96
N SER A 107 -5.52 -9.51 10.20
CA SER A 107 -6.62 -8.70 10.71
C SER A 107 -7.81 -9.48 11.29
N LYS A 108 -7.96 -10.76 10.92
CA LYS A 108 -9.00 -11.65 11.47
C LYS A 108 -8.50 -12.53 12.60
N GLU A 109 -7.24 -12.94 12.52
CA GLU A 109 -6.62 -13.81 13.51
C GLU A 109 -6.24 -13.04 14.78
N ARG A 110 -5.70 -11.82 14.63
CA ARG A 110 -5.23 -10.99 15.74
C ARG A 110 -5.52 -9.51 15.46
N ARG A 111 -6.03 -8.77 16.46
CA ARG A 111 -6.24 -7.31 16.34
C ARG A 111 -4.94 -6.51 16.45
N THR A 112 -3.93 -7.06 17.12
CA THR A 112 -2.64 -6.42 17.40
C THR A 112 -1.49 -7.24 16.81
N ILE A 113 -0.38 -6.57 16.51
CA ILE A 113 0.83 -7.21 15.97
C ILE A 113 1.45 -8.16 16.99
N HIS A 114 1.49 -7.74 18.26
CA HIS A 114 2.07 -8.51 19.35
C HIS A 114 1.03 -8.96 20.37
N THR A 115 1.25 -10.13 20.97
CA THR A 115 0.57 -10.57 22.20
C THR A 115 1.23 -9.94 23.43
N VAL A 116 0.55 -9.98 24.58
CA VAL A 116 1.12 -9.47 25.84
C VAL A 116 2.42 -10.21 26.22
N GLU A 117 2.48 -11.50 25.95
CA GLU A 117 3.67 -12.34 26.19
C GLU A 117 4.84 -11.92 25.29
N GLU A 118 4.57 -11.71 24.01
CA GLU A 118 5.56 -11.21 23.05
C GLU A 118 6.09 -9.83 23.46
N LEU A 119 5.20 -8.92 23.90
CA LEU A 119 5.61 -7.60 24.42
C LEU A 119 6.48 -7.72 25.68
N ARG A 120 6.15 -8.64 26.59
CA ARG A 120 6.98 -8.91 27.79
C ARG A 120 8.34 -9.48 27.41
N SER A 121 8.44 -10.25 26.33
CA SER A 121 9.72 -10.80 25.86
C SER A 121 10.64 -9.73 25.25
N LEU A 122 10.09 -8.65 24.67
CA LEU A 122 10.87 -7.55 24.09
C LEU A 122 11.45 -6.58 25.14
N LEU A 123 10.96 -6.65 26.39
CA LEU A 123 11.49 -5.86 27.51
C LEU A 123 12.66 -6.53 28.23
N LYS A 124 12.99 -7.79 27.87
CA LYS A 124 14.16 -8.51 28.36
C LYS A 124 15.34 -8.28 27.44
#